data_AF-A0A562T4R1-F1
#
_entry.id   AF-A0A562T4R1-F1
#
_cell.length_a   1.000
_cell.length_b   1.000
_cell.length_c   1.000
_cell.angle_alpha   90.00
_cell.angle_beta   90.00
_cell.angle_gamma   90.00
#
_symmetry.space_group_name_H-M   'P 1'
#
loop_
_entity.id
_entity.type
_entity.pdbx_description
1 polymer ?
#
loop_
_entity_poly.entity_id
_entity_poly.type
_entity_poly.pdbx_seq_one_letter_code
_entity_poly.pdbx_strand_id
1 'polypeptide(L)'
;MIGETLHQYLAAQCHTITELLPLIHKKADEKAVHKLRVSVKKARACLQLARQLTGHGFNGKKYVQLLKVLHQAAGALRDLHLQQAYLQHYTKSKRAHYRGYHLLLQQHCQLAARQAQAIAGTFPLAFIKELPGRLEKKLDHHAASRKDLSAYLQEQYAAITIPAGNVPAEKWHDLRKQVKRLHYQLEIVQPCFSRQQQPPLEAMLRFTGEAGSRLGDWHDLLAFRQFMKDNVQLMRREKINVPAGTDQLLLAVTGDIRKQLQQCRQWLQQRPAIEW
;
A
#
# COMPACT_ATOMS: atom_id res chain seq x y z
N MET A 1 -15.48 23.49 -1.80
CA MET A 1 -15.69 22.27 -1.00
C MET A 1 -14.81 21.10 -1.48
N ILE A 2 -15.04 20.44 -2.62
CA ILE A 2 -14.18 19.30 -3.04
C ILE A 2 -12.71 19.71 -3.23
N GLY A 3 -12.46 20.84 -3.89
CA GLY A 3 -11.08 21.33 -4.09
C GLY A 3 -10.37 21.62 -2.77
N GLU A 4 -11.07 22.26 -1.84
CA GLU A 4 -10.59 22.53 -0.48
C GLU A 4 -10.32 21.25 0.30
N THR A 5 -11.19 20.24 0.24
CA THR A 5 -10.97 18.93 0.87
C THR A 5 -9.72 18.24 0.32
N LEU A 6 -9.51 18.26 -1.00
CA LEU A 6 -8.29 17.71 -1.62
C LEU A 6 -7.04 18.47 -1.17
N HIS A 7 -7.11 19.81 -1.11
CA HIS A 7 -6.03 20.65 -0.63
C HIS A 7 -5.67 20.33 0.82
N GLN A 8 -6.64 20.36 1.74
CA GLN A 8 -6.44 20.08 3.16
C GLN A 8 -5.90 18.67 3.39
N TYR A 9 -6.44 17.66 2.70
CA TYR A 9 -5.98 16.28 2.81
C TYR A 9 -4.52 16.16 2.34
N LEU A 10 -4.19 16.74 1.19
CA LEU A 10 -2.83 16.71 0.65
C LEU A 10 -1.85 17.47 1.56
N ALA A 11 -2.25 18.62 2.10
CA ALA A 11 -1.46 19.39 3.06
C ALA A 11 -1.12 18.56 4.30
N ALA A 12 -2.09 17.86 4.88
CA ALA A 12 -1.87 16.97 6.02
C ALA A 12 -0.89 15.83 5.71
N GLN A 13 -0.99 15.20 4.53
CA GLN A 13 -0.05 14.15 4.13
C GLN A 13 1.36 14.72 3.85
N CYS A 14 1.46 15.87 3.18
CA CYS A 14 2.73 16.54 2.92
C CYS A 14 3.42 16.99 4.22
N HIS A 15 2.66 17.47 5.20
CA HIS A 15 3.16 17.78 6.53
C HIS A 15 3.73 16.54 7.21
N THR A 16 2.95 15.45 7.26
CA THR A 16 3.40 14.16 7.83
C THR A 16 4.67 13.64 7.15
N ILE A 17 4.76 13.73 5.82
CA ILE A 17 5.96 13.33 5.06
C ILE A 17 7.16 14.19 5.48
N THR A 18 6.97 15.51 5.60
CA THR A 18 8.02 16.46 5.98
C THR A 18 8.55 16.18 7.40
N GLU A 19 7.69 15.83 8.34
CA GLU A 19 8.07 15.47 9.70
C GLU A 19 8.84 14.13 9.78
N LEU A 20 8.45 13.15 8.96
CA LEU A 20 9.02 11.81 8.99
C LEU A 20 10.37 11.70 8.30
N LEU A 21 10.65 12.53 7.29
CA LEU A 21 11.90 12.44 6.52
C LEU A 21 13.16 12.62 7.39
N PRO A 22 13.26 13.64 8.27
CA PRO A 22 14.38 13.75 9.21
C PRO A 22 14.49 12.57 10.18
N LEU A 23 13.36 12.02 10.63
CA LEU A 23 13.36 10.86 11.53
C LEU A 23 13.91 9.63 10.83
N ILE A 24 13.46 9.36 9.61
CA ILE A 24 13.94 8.23 8.80
C ILE A 24 15.40 8.41 8.44
N HIS A 25 15.83 9.63 8.10
CA HIS A 25 17.24 9.93 7.84
C HIS A 25 18.14 9.59 9.03
N LYS A 26 17.73 9.95 10.26
CA LYS A 26 18.46 9.59 11.49
C LYS A 26 18.40 8.09 11.76
N LYS A 27 17.19 7.52 11.73
CA LYS A 27 16.92 6.11 12.03
C LYS A 27 15.68 5.65 11.28
N ALA A 28 15.86 4.71 10.35
CA ALA A 28 14.77 4.10 9.60
C ALA A 28 13.99 3.07 10.46
N ASP A 29 13.36 3.54 11.52
CA ASP A 29 12.47 2.74 12.38
C ASP A 29 11.26 2.18 11.62
N GLU A 30 10.82 0.97 11.98
CA GLU A 30 9.72 0.28 11.31
C GLU A 30 8.42 1.10 11.31
N LYS A 31 8.05 1.71 12.44
CA LYS A 31 6.80 2.50 12.55
C LYS A 31 6.91 3.78 11.72
N ALA A 32 8.03 4.49 11.80
CA ALA A 32 8.27 5.69 11.00
C ALA A 32 8.24 5.40 9.49
N VAL A 33 8.92 4.33 9.05
CA VAL A 33 8.95 3.87 7.66
C VAL A 33 7.55 3.47 7.18
N HIS A 34 6.80 2.75 8.01
CA HIS A 34 5.42 2.39 7.69
C HIS A 34 4.54 3.63 7.53
N LYS A 35 4.60 4.58 8.48
CA LYS A 35 3.83 5.83 8.43
C LYS A 35 4.20 6.65 7.19
N LEU A 36 5.48 6.78 6.86
CA LEU A 36 5.92 7.49 5.64
C LEU A 36 5.34 6.82 4.40
N ARG A 37 5.46 5.49 4.29
CA ARG A 37 4.94 4.73 3.15
C ARG A 37 3.44 4.95 2.97
N VAL A 38 2.68 4.95 4.06
CA VAL A 38 1.23 5.19 4.05
C VAL A 38 0.91 6.61 3.63
N SER A 39 1.54 7.64 4.22
CA SER A 39 1.30 9.04 3.86
C SER A 39 1.66 9.36 2.41
N VAL A 40 2.77 8.80 1.90
CA VAL A 40 3.13 8.92 0.48
C VAL A 40 2.08 8.25 -0.42
N LYS A 41 1.54 7.10 -0.03
CA LYS A 41 0.49 6.40 -0.79
C LYS A 41 -0.81 7.21 -0.82
N LYS A 42 -1.21 7.78 0.32
CA LYS A 42 -2.37 8.68 0.47
C LYS A 42 -2.21 9.95 -0.36
N ALA A 43 -1.05 10.61 -0.30
CA ALA A 43 -0.75 11.78 -1.13
C ALA A 43 -0.86 11.45 -2.63
N ARG A 44 -0.30 10.31 -3.07
CA ARG A 44 -0.43 9.87 -4.47
C ARG A 44 -1.87 9.58 -4.88
N ALA A 45 -2.67 8.97 -4.00
CA ALA A 45 -4.10 8.75 -4.25
C ALA A 45 -4.87 10.07 -4.40
N CYS A 46 -4.57 11.07 -3.56
CA CYS A 46 -5.14 12.40 -3.65
C CYS A 46 -4.79 13.10 -4.96
N LEU A 47 -3.53 13.07 -5.40
CA LEU A 47 -3.12 13.64 -6.69
C LEU A 47 -3.79 12.93 -7.87
N GLN A 48 -3.94 11.60 -7.80
CA GLN A 48 -4.63 10.83 -8.82
C GLN A 48 -6.11 11.21 -8.91
N LEU A 49 -6.79 11.32 -7.76
CA LEU A 49 -8.19 11.74 -7.70
C LEU A 49 -8.37 13.16 -8.24
N ALA A 50 -7.54 14.11 -7.80
CA ALA A 50 -7.56 15.48 -8.33
C ALA A 50 -7.39 15.52 -9.85
N ARG A 51 -6.49 14.71 -10.39
CA ARG A 51 -6.28 14.59 -11.85
C ARG A 51 -7.50 13.99 -12.57
N GLN A 52 -8.26 13.11 -11.94
CA GLN A 52 -9.48 12.54 -12.52
C GLN A 52 -10.61 13.57 -12.51
N LEU A 53 -10.81 14.27 -11.39
CA LEU A 53 -11.89 15.25 -11.24
C LEU A 53 -11.68 16.53 -12.07
N THR A 54 -10.44 16.90 -12.36
CA THR A 54 -10.11 18.08 -13.19
C THR A 54 -10.00 17.78 -14.69
N GLY A 55 -10.43 16.60 -15.15
CA GLY A 55 -10.29 16.23 -16.57
C GLY A 55 -8.83 16.26 -17.06
N HIS A 56 -7.87 15.95 -16.18
CA HIS A 56 -6.43 16.04 -16.40
C HIS A 56 -5.81 17.45 -16.47
N GLY A 57 -6.53 18.50 -16.07
CA GLY A 57 -5.99 19.87 -15.99
C GLY A 57 -4.82 20.02 -15.00
N PHE A 58 -4.74 19.19 -13.96
CA PHE A 58 -3.59 19.11 -13.07
C PHE A 58 -2.53 18.10 -13.56
N ASN A 59 -1.40 18.58 -14.10
CA ASN A 59 -0.26 17.74 -14.49
C ASN A 59 0.61 17.36 -13.28
N GLY A 60 0.07 16.48 -12.43
CA GLY A 60 0.75 15.95 -11.24
C GLY A 60 1.86 14.93 -11.51
N LYS A 61 2.21 14.62 -12.77
CA LYS A 61 3.08 13.48 -13.12
C LYS A 61 4.45 13.55 -12.45
N LYS A 62 5.07 14.75 -12.45
CA LYS A 62 6.36 14.99 -11.78
C LYS A 62 6.27 14.71 -10.28
N TYR A 63 5.19 15.14 -9.63
CA TYR A 63 4.98 14.94 -8.20
C TYR A 63 4.77 13.48 -7.83
N VAL A 64 3.95 12.79 -8.61
CA VAL A 64 3.72 11.36 -8.44
C VAL A 64 5.01 10.56 -8.63
N GLN A 65 5.85 10.93 -9.60
CA GLN A 65 7.14 10.27 -9.83
C GLN A 65 8.13 10.51 -8.70
N LEU A 66 8.20 11.73 -8.15
CA LEU A 66 9.09 11.99 -7.03
C LEU A 66 8.62 11.27 -5.75
N LEU A 67 7.32 11.32 -5.45
CA LEU A 67 6.73 10.55 -4.35
C LEU A 67 6.93 9.04 -4.53
N LYS A 68 7.00 8.54 -5.78
CA LYS A 68 7.30 7.14 -6.06
C LYS A 68 8.69 6.74 -5.58
N VAL A 69 9.70 7.62 -5.65
CA VAL A 69 11.06 7.35 -5.14
C VAL A 69 11.02 7.08 -3.64
N LEU A 70 10.39 7.96 -2.85
CA LEU A 70 10.20 7.72 -1.40
C LEU A 70 9.42 6.45 -1.13
N HIS A 71 8.35 6.22 -1.90
CA HIS A 71 7.53 5.04 -1.74
C HIS A 71 8.30 3.74 -1.98
N GLN A 72 9.18 3.71 -2.97
CA GLN A 72 10.00 2.54 -3.29
C GLN A 72 11.04 2.30 -2.22
N ALA A 73 11.74 3.34 -1.76
CA ALA A 73 12.74 3.22 -0.70
C ALA A 73 12.14 2.72 0.62
N ALA A 74 11.06 3.37 1.09
CA ALA A 74 10.34 2.94 2.28
C ALA A 74 9.62 1.60 2.07
N GLY A 75 9.20 1.32 0.83
CA GLY A 75 8.56 0.07 0.42
C GLY A 75 9.46 -1.14 0.61
N ALA A 76 10.67 -1.09 0.04
CA ALA A 76 11.65 -2.16 0.11
C ALA A 76 12.00 -2.53 1.56
N LEU A 77 12.25 -1.53 2.41
CA LEU A 77 12.52 -1.76 3.82
C LEU A 77 11.31 -2.36 4.56
N ARG A 78 10.10 -1.85 4.30
CA ARG A 78 8.88 -2.37 4.94
C ARG A 78 8.60 -3.82 4.53
N ASP A 79 8.82 -4.18 3.28
CA ASP A 79 8.61 -5.54 2.79
C ASP A 79 9.58 -6.50 3.49
N LEU A 80 10.83 -6.10 3.73
CA LEU A 80 11.80 -6.87 4.51
C LEU A 80 11.41 -7.02 6.00
N HIS A 81 10.90 -5.96 6.64
CA HIS A 81 10.37 -6.05 8.00
C HIS A 81 9.22 -7.07 8.10
N LEU A 82 8.32 -7.09 7.10
CA LEU A 82 7.24 -8.08 7.02
C LEU A 82 7.80 -9.49 6.84
N GLN A 83 8.75 -9.70 5.93
CA GLN A 83 9.40 -11.00 5.72
C GLN A 83 10.11 -11.50 6.99
N GLN A 84 10.76 -10.61 7.72
CA GLN A 84 11.38 -10.94 9.01
C GLN A 84 10.34 -11.38 10.04
N ALA A 85 9.20 -10.68 10.13
CA ALA A 85 8.11 -11.06 11.02
C ALA A 85 7.52 -12.44 10.66
N TYR A 86 7.28 -12.72 9.36
CA TYR A 86 6.82 -14.03 8.91
C TYR A 86 7.85 -15.13 9.19
N LEU A 87 9.14 -14.89 8.89
CA LEU A 87 10.16 -15.88 9.18
C LEU A 87 10.20 -16.20 10.68
N GLN A 88 10.14 -15.18 11.55
CA GLN A 88 10.07 -15.39 12.99
C GLN A 88 8.83 -16.19 13.41
N HIS A 89 7.67 -15.88 12.83
CA HIS A 89 6.42 -16.58 13.10
C HIS A 89 6.54 -18.08 12.78
N TYR A 90 6.94 -18.43 11.56
CA TYR A 90 7.02 -19.84 11.14
C TYR A 90 8.20 -20.60 11.75
N THR A 91 9.24 -19.91 12.20
CA THR A 91 10.46 -20.55 12.74
C THR A 91 10.60 -20.45 14.25
N LYS A 92 9.57 -19.96 14.96
CA LYS A 92 9.62 -19.66 16.41
C LYS A 92 10.22 -20.80 17.26
N SER A 93 9.80 -22.04 17.04
CA SER A 93 10.26 -23.23 17.77
C SER A 93 11.60 -23.80 17.29
N LYS A 94 12.08 -23.36 16.12
CA LYS A 94 13.26 -23.93 15.43
C LYS A 94 14.22 -22.84 14.94
N ARG A 95 14.26 -21.68 15.59
CA ARG A 95 14.97 -20.48 15.10
C ARG A 95 16.44 -20.74 14.75
N ALA A 96 17.14 -21.55 15.56
CA ALA A 96 18.54 -21.90 15.32
C ALA A 96 18.76 -22.61 13.96
N HIS A 97 17.83 -23.48 13.54
CA HIS A 97 17.90 -24.18 12.26
C HIS A 97 17.83 -23.22 11.06
N TYR A 98 17.12 -22.10 11.20
CA TYR A 98 16.91 -21.13 10.14
C TYR A 98 17.79 -19.89 10.28
N ARG A 99 18.88 -19.96 11.07
CA ARG A 99 19.77 -18.83 11.36
C ARG A 99 20.29 -18.13 10.11
N GLY A 100 20.61 -18.87 9.04
CA GLY A 100 21.08 -18.31 7.77
C GLY A 100 20.08 -17.34 7.15
N TYR A 101 18.78 -17.70 7.09
CA TYR A 101 17.74 -16.82 6.56
C TYR A 101 17.53 -15.58 7.44
N HIS A 102 17.60 -15.72 8.77
CA HIS A 102 17.49 -14.59 9.69
C HIS A 102 18.64 -13.59 9.52
N LEU A 103 19.88 -14.09 9.38
CA LEU A 103 21.04 -13.24 9.14
C LEU A 103 20.97 -12.52 7.79
N LEU A 104 20.54 -13.23 6.73
CA LEU A 104 20.40 -12.64 5.41
C LEU A 104 19.33 -11.53 5.39
N LEU A 105 18.16 -11.79 6.00
CA LEU A 105 17.12 -10.77 6.14
C LEU A 105 17.61 -9.56 6.93
N GLN A 106 18.34 -9.80 8.03
CA GLN A 106 18.91 -8.72 8.83
C GLN A 106 19.88 -7.85 8.00
N GLN A 107 20.73 -8.46 7.19
CA GLN A 107 21.64 -7.75 6.29
C GLN A 107 20.87 -6.95 5.23
N HIS A 108 19.86 -7.56 4.58
CA HIS A 108 19.01 -6.86 3.62
C HIS A 108 18.26 -5.68 4.26
N CYS A 109 17.72 -5.85 5.47
CA CYS A 109 17.09 -4.77 6.24
C CYS A 109 18.06 -3.62 6.48
N GLN A 110 19.31 -3.91 6.88
CA GLN A 110 20.32 -2.88 7.11
C GLN A 110 20.68 -2.12 5.82
N LEU A 111 20.81 -2.81 4.69
CA LEU A 111 21.08 -2.17 3.39
C LEU A 111 19.90 -1.30 2.95
N ALA A 112 18.68 -1.82 3.02
CA ALA A 112 17.47 -1.06 2.68
C ALA A 112 17.26 0.14 3.63
N ALA A 113 17.62 0.01 4.91
CA ALA A 113 17.61 1.11 5.87
C ALA A 113 18.58 2.22 5.48
N ARG A 114 19.83 1.88 5.13
CA ARG A 114 20.82 2.86 4.63
C ARG A 114 20.33 3.56 3.36
N GLN A 115 19.74 2.82 2.43
CA GLN A 115 19.16 3.40 1.22
C GLN A 115 18.00 4.36 1.54
N ALA A 116 17.08 3.95 2.42
CA ALA A 116 15.98 4.80 2.86
C ALA A 116 16.47 6.07 3.59
N GLN A 117 17.51 5.95 4.43
CA GLN A 117 18.16 7.07 5.11
C GLN A 117 18.80 8.06 4.14
N ALA A 118 19.54 7.56 3.15
CA ALA A 118 20.19 8.39 2.15
C ALA A 118 19.18 9.13 1.27
N ILE A 119 18.14 8.43 0.81
CA ILE A 119 17.06 9.04 0.01
C ILE A 119 16.30 10.06 0.86
N ALA A 120 15.99 9.75 2.13
CA ALA A 120 15.30 10.70 3.01
C ALA A 120 16.12 11.96 3.28
N GLY A 121 17.45 11.83 3.44
CA GLY A 121 18.35 12.97 3.68
C GLY A 121 18.56 13.88 2.46
N THR A 122 18.41 13.34 1.25
CA THR A 122 18.59 14.09 -0.01
C THR A 122 17.28 14.52 -0.65
N PHE A 123 16.14 14.16 -0.04
CA PHE A 123 14.84 14.41 -0.63
C PHE A 123 14.50 15.91 -0.64
N PRO A 124 14.04 16.49 -1.77
CA PRO A 124 13.81 17.93 -1.85
C PRO A 124 12.53 18.33 -1.11
N LEU A 125 12.67 18.70 0.18
CA LEU A 125 11.53 19.05 1.05
C LEU A 125 10.68 20.21 0.51
N ALA A 126 11.31 21.20 -0.14
CA ALA A 126 10.60 22.32 -0.77
C ALA A 126 9.50 21.83 -1.73
N PHE A 127 9.78 20.76 -2.47
CA PHE A 127 8.83 20.18 -3.42
C PHE A 127 7.59 19.59 -2.75
N ILE A 128 7.72 19.02 -1.55
CA ILE A 128 6.59 18.48 -0.78
C ILE A 128 5.78 19.61 -0.16
N LYS A 129 6.45 20.65 0.34
CA LYS A 129 5.82 21.80 0.98
C LYS A 129 5.01 22.65 0.00
N GLU A 130 5.49 22.82 -1.24
CA GLU A 130 4.79 23.61 -2.27
C GLU A 130 3.61 22.86 -2.92
N LEU A 131 3.59 21.53 -2.84
CA LEU A 131 2.65 20.70 -3.58
C LEU A 131 1.17 21.01 -3.27
N PRO A 132 0.73 21.20 -2.00
CA PRO A 132 -0.64 21.59 -1.70
C PRO A 132 -1.07 22.91 -2.37
N GLY A 133 -0.26 23.97 -2.24
CA GLY A 133 -0.59 25.28 -2.83
C GLY A 133 -0.59 25.26 -4.37
N ARG A 134 0.18 24.38 -5.00
CA ARG A 134 0.11 24.17 -6.47
C ARG A 134 -1.14 23.43 -6.90
N LEU A 135 -1.64 22.53 -6.06
CA LEU A 135 -2.90 21.84 -6.32
C LEU A 135 -4.07 22.82 -6.19
N GLU A 136 -4.11 23.63 -5.14
CA GLU A 136 -5.13 24.64 -4.87
C GLU A 136 -5.37 25.56 -6.08
N LYS A 137 -4.30 26.21 -6.57
CA LYS A 137 -4.34 27.10 -7.76
C LYS A 137 -4.91 26.48 -9.04
N LYS A 138 -4.95 25.15 -9.14
CA LYS A 138 -5.45 24.43 -10.31
C LYS A 138 -6.87 23.88 -10.13
N LEU A 139 -7.36 23.80 -8.90
CA LEU A 139 -8.70 23.30 -8.60
C LEU A 139 -9.77 24.38 -8.77
N ASP A 140 -9.41 25.67 -8.69
CA ASP A 140 -10.33 26.81 -8.78
C ASP A 140 -11.10 26.94 -10.11
N HIS A 141 -10.70 26.20 -11.15
CA HIS A 141 -11.28 26.31 -12.50
C HIS A 141 -12.08 25.08 -12.98
N HIS A 142 -12.07 23.95 -12.23
CA HIS A 142 -12.66 22.68 -12.69
C HIS A 142 -13.28 21.83 -11.57
N ALA A 143 -14.13 22.43 -10.74
CA ALA A 143 -14.77 21.68 -9.65
C ALA A 143 -15.86 20.73 -10.19
N ALA A 144 -15.58 19.42 -10.16
CA ALA A 144 -16.61 18.39 -10.33
C ALA A 144 -17.75 18.59 -9.32
N SER A 145 -18.99 18.30 -9.72
CA SER A 145 -20.11 18.35 -8.78
C SER A 145 -20.04 17.17 -7.80
N ARG A 146 -20.75 17.28 -6.66
CA ARG A 146 -20.88 16.14 -5.73
C ARG A 146 -21.55 14.94 -6.40
N LYS A 147 -22.48 15.19 -7.34
CA LYS A 147 -23.16 14.15 -8.11
C LYS A 147 -22.18 13.38 -9.00
N ASP A 148 -21.27 14.09 -9.68
CA ASP A 148 -20.23 13.47 -10.51
C ASP A 148 -19.28 12.64 -9.65
N LEU A 149 -18.93 13.13 -8.47
CA LEU A 149 -18.08 12.42 -7.52
C LEU A 149 -18.76 11.14 -6.99
N SER A 150 -20.04 11.20 -6.58
CA SER A 150 -20.81 10.02 -6.17
C SER A 150 -20.89 8.98 -7.30
N ALA A 151 -21.24 9.41 -8.52
CA ALA A 151 -21.33 8.53 -9.67
C ALA A 151 -19.98 7.85 -9.97
N TYR A 152 -18.89 8.61 -9.95
CA TYR A 152 -17.54 8.07 -10.13
C TYR A 152 -17.19 7.02 -9.06
N LEU A 153 -17.45 7.28 -7.78
CA LEU A 153 -17.15 6.32 -6.70
C LEU A 153 -18.00 5.06 -6.82
N GLN A 154 -19.28 5.22 -7.17
CA GLN A 154 -20.21 4.12 -7.38
C GLN A 154 -19.76 3.22 -8.55
N GLU A 155 -19.33 3.82 -9.67
CA GLU A 155 -18.77 3.09 -10.81
C GLU A 155 -17.50 2.31 -10.41
N GLN A 156 -16.57 2.96 -9.69
CA GLN A 156 -15.35 2.28 -9.22
C GLN A 156 -15.65 1.12 -8.27
N TYR A 157 -16.67 1.25 -7.43
CA TYR A 157 -17.12 0.20 -6.50
C TYR A 157 -17.81 -0.96 -7.23
N ALA A 158 -18.68 -0.65 -8.19
CA ALA A 158 -19.33 -1.65 -9.05
C ALA A 158 -18.30 -2.44 -9.86
N ALA A 159 -17.26 -1.76 -10.36
CA ALA A 159 -16.16 -2.35 -11.13
C ALA A 159 -15.26 -3.32 -10.34
N ILE A 160 -15.43 -3.42 -9.01
CA ILE A 160 -14.73 -4.44 -8.22
C ILE A 160 -15.29 -5.82 -8.61
N THR A 161 -14.48 -6.60 -9.32
CA THR A 161 -14.85 -7.95 -9.76
C THR A 161 -13.96 -8.98 -9.08
N ILE A 162 -14.58 -10.04 -8.55
CA ILE A 162 -13.87 -11.14 -7.90
C ILE A 162 -13.40 -12.09 -9.01
N PRO A 163 -12.10 -12.40 -9.12
CA PRO A 163 -11.64 -13.34 -10.12
C PRO A 163 -12.26 -14.74 -9.91
N ALA A 164 -12.88 -15.28 -10.95
CA ALA A 164 -13.52 -16.58 -10.94
C ALA A 164 -12.52 -17.71 -11.23
N GLY A 165 -12.70 -18.87 -10.59
CA GLY A 165 -11.85 -20.04 -10.83
C GLY A 165 -10.42 -19.91 -10.30
N ASN A 166 -9.49 -20.64 -10.93
CA ASN A 166 -8.06 -20.63 -10.61
C ASN A 166 -7.33 -19.64 -11.52
N VAL A 167 -7.25 -18.38 -11.09
CA VAL A 167 -6.56 -17.32 -11.84
C VAL A 167 -5.13 -17.09 -11.31
N PRO A 168 -4.25 -16.50 -12.14
CA PRO A 168 -2.92 -16.07 -11.69
C PRO A 168 -2.97 -15.07 -10.53
N ALA A 169 -1.91 -15.05 -9.72
CA ALA A 169 -1.80 -14.17 -8.54
C ALA A 169 -1.85 -12.67 -8.92
N GLU A 170 -1.43 -12.34 -10.14
CA GLU A 170 -1.43 -11.00 -10.72
C GLU A 170 -2.84 -10.41 -10.75
N LYS A 171 -3.86 -11.21 -11.09
CA LYS A 171 -5.26 -10.76 -11.13
C LYS A 171 -5.78 -10.38 -9.75
N TRP A 172 -5.43 -11.15 -8.72
CA TRP A 172 -5.76 -10.83 -7.33
C TRP A 172 -4.97 -9.62 -6.81
N HIS A 173 -3.71 -9.49 -7.22
CA HIS A 173 -2.90 -8.32 -6.91
C HIS A 173 -3.45 -7.03 -7.54
N ASP A 174 -3.98 -7.10 -8.76
CA ASP A 174 -4.63 -5.96 -9.41
C ASP A 174 -5.96 -5.59 -8.75
N LEU A 175 -6.78 -6.58 -8.37
CA LEU A 175 -7.96 -6.37 -7.53
C LEU A 175 -7.59 -5.65 -6.23
N ARG A 176 -6.52 -6.09 -5.54
CA ARG A 176 -6.03 -5.43 -4.33
C ARG A 176 -5.68 -3.96 -4.57
N LYS A 177 -5.03 -3.63 -5.69
CA LYS A 177 -4.72 -2.23 -6.05
C LYS A 177 -6.00 -1.42 -6.24
N GLN A 178 -7.00 -1.98 -6.93
CA GLN A 178 -8.29 -1.33 -7.17
C GLN A 178 -9.00 -1.04 -5.85
N VAL A 179 -9.15 -2.05 -4.98
CA VAL A 179 -9.80 -1.92 -3.67
C VAL A 179 -9.10 -0.88 -2.80
N LYS A 180 -7.76 -0.92 -2.70
CA LYS A 180 -7.01 0.08 -1.91
C LYS A 180 -7.10 1.48 -2.51
N ARG A 181 -7.13 1.62 -3.84
CA ARG A 181 -7.30 2.93 -4.49
C ARG A 181 -8.65 3.52 -4.12
N LEU A 182 -9.72 2.75 -4.27
CA LEU A 182 -11.07 3.19 -3.92
C LEU A 182 -11.17 3.54 -2.44
N HIS A 183 -10.62 2.71 -1.55
CA HIS A 183 -10.59 3.01 -0.11
C HIS A 183 -10.01 4.38 0.22
N TYR A 184 -8.85 4.73 -0.36
CA TYR A 184 -8.27 6.06 -0.12
C TYR A 184 -9.09 7.18 -0.75
N GLN A 185 -9.68 6.96 -1.92
CA GLN A 185 -10.55 7.96 -2.55
C GLN A 185 -11.74 8.27 -1.65
N LEU A 186 -12.41 7.23 -1.13
CA LEU A 186 -13.50 7.37 -0.17
C LEU A 186 -13.05 8.10 1.11
N GLU A 187 -11.88 7.75 1.66
CA GLU A 187 -11.32 8.40 2.85
C GLU A 187 -11.07 9.89 2.62
N ILE A 188 -10.53 10.24 1.45
CA ILE A 188 -10.23 11.62 1.08
C ILE A 188 -11.51 12.45 0.99
N VAL A 189 -12.55 11.93 0.34
CA VAL A 189 -13.74 12.71 0.01
C VAL A 189 -14.89 12.57 1.01
N GLN A 190 -14.70 11.81 2.08
CA GLN A 190 -15.70 11.68 3.14
C GLN A 190 -16.27 13.02 3.64
N PRO A 191 -15.46 14.08 3.82
CA PRO A 191 -15.97 15.39 4.24
C PRO A 191 -16.88 16.09 3.20
N CYS A 192 -16.91 15.63 1.94
CA CYS A 192 -17.69 16.26 0.87
C CYS A 192 -19.17 15.86 0.85
N PHE A 193 -19.57 14.85 1.64
CA PHE A 193 -20.90 14.24 1.58
C PHE A 193 -21.81 14.66 2.73
N SER A 194 -23.10 14.83 2.43
CA SER A 194 -24.12 15.20 3.42
C SER A 194 -24.43 14.03 4.38
N ARG A 195 -25.10 14.30 5.50
CA ARG A 195 -25.52 13.26 6.46
C ARG A 195 -26.31 12.12 5.82
N GLN A 196 -27.14 12.40 4.82
CA GLN A 196 -27.92 11.38 4.10
C GLN A 196 -27.04 10.45 3.27
N GLN A 197 -25.91 10.96 2.76
CA GLN A 197 -24.96 10.22 1.93
C GLN A 197 -23.85 9.53 2.75
N GLN A 198 -23.79 9.76 4.06
CA GLN A 198 -22.78 9.12 4.93
C GLN A 198 -22.97 7.60 5.07
N PRO A 199 -24.19 7.05 5.29
CA PRO A 199 -24.35 5.60 5.43
C PRO A 199 -23.84 4.76 4.25
N PRO A 200 -24.15 5.07 2.97
CA PRO A 200 -23.60 4.32 1.84
C PRO A 200 -22.07 4.47 1.76
N LEU A 201 -21.54 5.67 2.00
CA LEU A 201 -20.10 5.92 2.02
C LEU A 201 -19.36 5.11 3.10
N GLU A 202 -19.89 5.09 4.32
CA GLU A 202 -19.33 4.33 5.45
C GLU A 202 -19.34 2.82 5.18
N ALA A 203 -20.41 2.32 4.56
CA ALA A 203 -20.48 0.92 4.14
C ALA A 203 -19.40 0.59 3.09
N MET A 204 -19.18 1.46 2.09
CA MET A 204 -18.09 1.30 1.11
C MET A 204 -16.71 1.38 1.79
N LEU A 205 -16.51 2.32 2.71
CA LEU A 205 -15.26 2.50 3.46
C LEU A 205 -14.90 1.26 4.27
N ARG A 206 -15.87 0.74 5.03
CA ARG A 206 -15.71 -0.48 5.83
C ARG A 206 -15.39 -1.68 4.94
N PHE A 207 -16.16 -1.88 3.87
CA PHE A 207 -15.94 -2.98 2.94
C PHE A 207 -14.55 -2.91 2.31
N THR A 208 -14.18 -1.78 1.71
CA THR A 208 -12.90 -1.60 1.01
C THR A 208 -11.71 -1.61 1.96
N GLY A 209 -11.89 -1.15 3.20
CA GLY A 209 -10.89 -1.22 4.26
C GLY A 209 -10.54 -2.65 4.60
N GLU A 210 -11.55 -3.45 4.94
CA GLU A 210 -11.39 -4.85 5.33
C GLU A 210 -10.94 -5.74 4.16
N ALA A 211 -11.56 -5.59 2.99
CA ALA A 211 -11.15 -6.28 1.77
C ALA A 211 -9.69 -5.97 1.42
N GLY A 212 -9.30 -4.70 1.52
CA GLY A 212 -7.92 -4.28 1.28
C GLY A 212 -6.94 -4.82 2.32
N SER A 213 -7.36 -5.03 3.57
CA SER A 213 -6.52 -5.63 4.62
C SER A 213 -6.24 -7.10 4.32
N ARG A 214 -7.30 -7.88 4.10
CA ARG A 214 -7.20 -9.32 3.82
C ARG A 214 -6.39 -9.62 2.57
N LEU A 215 -6.64 -8.89 1.49
CA LEU A 215 -5.85 -9.00 0.26
C LEU A 215 -4.39 -8.58 0.50
N GLY A 216 -4.13 -7.69 1.46
CA GLY A 216 -2.79 -7.37 1.96
C GLY A 216 -2.11 -8.57 2.60
N ASP A 217 -2.74 -9.18 3.60
CA ASP A 217 -2.17 -10.31 4.33
C ASP A 217 -1.87 -11.50 3.40
N TRP A 218 -2.79 -11.80 2.48
CA TRP A 218 -2.57 -12.80 1.43
C TRP A 218 -1.37 -12.46 0.53
N HIS A 219 -1.26 -11.21 0.09
CA HIS A 219 -0.17 -10.77 -0.77
C HIS A 219 1.18 -10.79 -0.06
N ASP A 220 1.21 -10.43 1.21
CA ASP A 220 2.44 -10.38 2.00
C ASP A 220 2.98 -11.80 2.27
N LEU A 221 2.10 -12.79 2.45
CA LEU A 221 2.48 -14.21 2.46
C LEU A 221 3.05 -14.69 1.11
N LEU A 222 2.46 -14.26 -0.02
CA LEU A 222 3.00 -14.57 -1.34
C LEU A 222 4.41 -14.01 -1.53
N ALA A 223 4.62 -12.75 -1.13
CA ALA A 223 5.93 -12.11 -1.17
C ALA A 223 6.94 -12.83 -0.28
N PHE A 224 6.53 -13.27 0.92
CA PHE A 224 7.37 -14.07 1.81
C PHE A 224 7.73 -15.43 1.20
N ARG A 225 6.78 -16.14 0.60
CA ARG A 225 7.06 -17.41 -0.11
C ARG A 225 8.04 -17.20 -1.26
N GLN A 226 7.88 -16.12 -2.02
CA GLN A 226 8.78 -15.80 -3.13
C GLN A 226 10.20 -15.55 -2.62
N PHE A 227 10.35 -14.72 -1.57
CA PHE A 227 11.62 -14.52 -0.89
C PHE A 227 12.27 -15.85 -0.48
N MET A 228 11.53 -16.76 0.16
CA MET A 228 12.08 -18.05 0.56
C MET A 228 12.53 -18.90 -0.65
N LYS A 229 11.73 -18.93 -1.72
CA LYS A 229 12.07 -19.66 -2.95
C LYS A 229 13.32 -19.12 -3.62
N ASP A 230 13.43 -17.80 -3.76
CA ASP A 230 14.58 -17.15 -4.39
C ASP A 230 15.87 -17.47 -3.62
N ASN A 231 15.80 -17.46 -2.29
CA ASN A 231 16.94 -17.79 -1.44
C ASN A 231 17.32 -19.28 -1.49
N VAL A 232 16.35 -20.19 -1.57
CA VAL A 232 16.63 -21.61 -1.78
C VAL A 232 17.32 -21.83 -3.12
N GLN A 233 16.84 -21.19 -4.18
CA GLN A 233 17.46 -21.26 -5.50
C GLN A 233 18.88 -20.71 -5.50
N LEU A 234 19.09 -19.56 -4.85
CA LEU A 234 20.41 -18.96 -4.69
C LEU A 234 21.36 -19.90 -3.94
N MET A 235 20.96 -20.39 -2.76
CA MET A 235 21.79 -21.31 -1.96
C MET A 235 22.18 -22.55 -2.76
N ARG A 236 21.23 -23.16 -3.49
CA ARG A 236 21.51 -24.31 -4.35
C ARG A 236 22.52 -23.98 -5.46
N ARG A 237 22.37 -22.82 -6.10
CA ARG A 237 23.28 -22.36 -7.16
C ARG A 237 24.70 -22.13 -6.63
N GLU A 238 24.82 -21.51 -5.45
CA GLU A 238 26.11 -21.25 -4.79
C GLU A 238 26.64 -22.47 -4.02
N LYS A 239 26.01 -23.65 -4.14
CA LYS A 239 26.36 -24.90 -3.43
C LYS A 239 26.40 -24.75 -1.90
N ILE A 240 25.61 -23.82 -1.36
CA ILE A 240 25.40 -23.62 0.07
C ILE A 240 24.33 -24.61 0.54
N ASN A 241 24.56 -25.26 1.69
CA ASN A 241 23.60 -26.20 2.26
C ASN A 241 22.29 -25.49 2.63
N VAL A 242 21.17 -26.02 2.13
CA VAL A 242 19.83 -25.50 2.46
C VAL A 242 19.40 -26.08 3.81
N PRO A 243 18.95 -25.26 4.78
CA PRO A 243 18.52 -25.77 6.07
C PRO A 243 17.46 -26.87 5.95
N ALA A 244 17.67 -27.98 6.67
CA ALA A 244 16.67 -29.04 6.79
C ALA A 244 15.37 -28.46 7.37
N GLY A 245 14.22 -28.85 6.80
CA GLY A 245 12.92 -28.25 7.17
C GLY A 245 12.42 -27.18 6.20
N THR A 246 13.26 -26.69 5.29
CA THR A 246 12.88 -25.60 4.36
C THR A 246 11.70 -25.98 3.46
N ASP A 247 11.64 -27.22 2.96
CA ASP A 247 10.52 -27.66 2.13
C ASP A 247 9.22 -27.73 2.94
N GLN A 248 9.27 -28.20 4.19
CA GLN A 248 8.11 -28.18 5.11
C GLN A 248 7.65 -26.76 5.41
N LEU A 249 8.59 -25.82 5.60
CA LEU A 249 8.29 -24.39 5.76
C LEU A 249 7.57 -23.83 4.53
N LEU A 250 8.07 -24.10 3.32
CA LEU A 250 7.45 -23.65 2.06
C LEU A 250 6.06 -24.26 1.86
N LEU A 251 5.86 -25.53 2.25
CA LEU A 251 4.56 -26.19 2.23
C LEU A 251 3.58 -25.53 3.20
N ALA A 252 4.00 -25.23 4.44
CA ALA A 252 3.18 -24.56 5.43
C ALA A 252 2.72 -23.17 4.94
N VAL A 253 3.66 -22.35 4.47
CA VAL A 253 3.36 -21.02 3.90
C VAL A 253 2.40 -21.14 2.70
N THR A 254 2.58 -22.16 1.85
CA THR A 254 1.68 -22.39 0.71
C THR A 254 0.26 -22.77 1.15
N GLY A 255 0.12 -23.55 2.23
CA GLY A 255 -1.16 -23.85 2.84
C GLY A 255 -1.87 -22.57 3.33
N ASP A 256 -1.15 -21.70 4.03
CA ASP A 256 -1.70 -20.45 4.55
C ASP A 256 -2.07 -19.47 3.43
N ILE A 257 -1.28 -19.39 2.35
CA ILE A 257 -1.64 -18.59 1.16
C ILE A 257 -3.00 -19.04 0.59
N ARG A 258 -3.23 -20.35 0.47
CA ARG A 258 -4.50 -20.89 -0.04
C ARG A 258 -5.66 -20.55 0.90
N LYS A 259 -5.46 -20.74 2.21
CA LYS A 259 -6.44 -20.42 3.24
C LYS A 259 -6.81 -18.93 3.24
N GLN A 260 -5.81 -18.05 3.20
CA GLN A 260 -6.02 -16.60 3.16
C GLN A 260 -6.73 -16.17 1.88
N LEU A 261 -6.40 -16.76 0.73
CA LEU A 261 -7.10 -16.47 -0.52
C LEU A 261 -8.58 -16.87 -0.48
N GLN A 262 -8.88 -18.04 0.10
CA GLN A 262 -10.26 -18.49 0.29
C GLN A 262 -11.04 -17.54 1.21
N GLN A 263 -10.44 -17.10 2.32
CA GLN A 263 -11.03 -16.11 3.22
C GLN A 263 -11.25 -14.76 2.54
N CYS A 264 -10.31 -14.31 1.70
CA CYS A 264 -10.47 -13.11 0.88
C CYS A 264 -11.69 -13.24 -0.05
N ARG A 265 -11.81 -14.38 -0.75
CA ARG A 265 -12.93 -14.63 -1.66
C ARG A 265 -14.28 -14.62 -0.93
N GLN A 266 -14.38 -15.31 0.20
CA GLN A 266 -15.59 -15.34 1.03
C GLN A 266 -15.99 -13.94 1.51
N TRP A 267 -15.02 -13.14 1.98
CA TRP A 267 -15.29 -11.78 2.42
C TRP A 267 -15.74 -10.88 1.26
N LEU A 268 -15.07 -10.94 0.12
CA LEU A 268 -15.43 -10.15 -1.06
C LEU A 268 -16.83 -10.48 -1.59
N GLN A 269 -17.29 -11.72 -1.43
CA GLN A 269 -18.66 -12.13 -1.80
C GLN A 269 -19.73 -11.48 -0.93
N GLN A 270 -19.38 -11.01 0.27
CA GLN A 270 -20.27 -10.27 1.17
C GLN A 270 -20.33 -8.77 0.82
N ARG A 271 -19.92 -8.37 -0.39
CA ARG A 271 -19.97 -6.98 -0.84
C ARG A 271 -21.39 -6.44 -0.71
N PRO A 272 -21.64 -5.41 0.11
CA PRO A 272 -22.97 -4.85 0.26
C PRO A 272 -23.42 -4.21 -1.05
N ALA A 273 -24.70 -4.40 -1.39
CA ALA A 273 -25.40 -3.59 -2.37
C ALA A 273 -25.56 -2.18 -1.77
N ILE A 274 -25.07 -1.17 -2.47
CA ILE A 274 -25.04 0.22 -2.01
C ILE A 274 -25.67 1.07 -3.10
N GLU A 275 -26.66 1.87 -2.74
CA GLU A 275 -27.29 2.87 -3.58
C GLU A 275 -27.13 4.25 -2.91
N TRP A 276 -26.96 5.29 -3.73
CA TRP A 276 -26.61 6.66 -3.31
C TRP A 276 -27.81 7.60 -3.30
#